data_AF-A0A356XCR1-F1
#
_entry.id   AF-A0A356XCR1-F1
#
_cell.length_a   1.000
_cell.length_b   1.000
_cell.length_c   1.000
_cell.angle_alpha   90.00
_cell.angle_beta   90.00
_cell.angle_gamma   90.00
#
_symmetry.space_group_name_H-M   'P 1'
#
loop_
_entity.id
_entity.type
_entity.pdbx_description
1 polymer ?
#
loop_
_entity_poly.entity_id
_entity_poly.type
_entity_poly.pdbx_seq_one_letter_code
_entity_poly.pdbx_strand_id
1 'polypeptide(L)'
;MEHTFWFITGSQHLYGPETLRQVKENSIMIARALDENQRISGKVVFKAVVTTAEEISGVIGEAGNDPDCAGIITWMHTFSPSQMWIPGLSVNRKPWLHFHTQFNRDIPWETIDMDFMNLNQ
;
A
#
# COMPACT_ATOMS: atom_id res chain seq x y z
N MET A 1 -24.05 5.75 -5.83
CA MET A 1 -23.11 4.66 -5.53
C MET A 1 -21.87 5.32 -4.97
N GLU A 2 -21.39 4.84 -3.84
CA GLU A 2 -20.20 5.40 -3.21
C GLU A 2 -19.00 4.62 -3.73
N HIS A 3 -18.12 5.28 -4.49
CA HIS A 3 -16.96 4.64 -5.09
C HIS A 3 -15.88 4.35 -4.04
N THR A 4 -15.14 3.26 -4.23
CA THR A 4 -14.00 2.88 -3.37
C THR A 4 -12.67 3.03 -4.10
N PHE A 5 -11.64 3.41 -3.36
CA PHE A 5 -10.24 3.42 -3.79
C PHE A 5 -9.48 2.42 -2.93
N TRP A 6 -8.84 1.46 -3.57
CA TRP A 6 -8.13 0.39 -2.87
C TRP A 6 -6.72 0.83 -2.52
N PHE A 7 -6.39 0.83 -1.24
CA PHE A 7 -5.06 1.14 -0.74
C PHE A 7 -4.27 -0.17 -0.54
N ILE A 8 -3.23 -0.35 -1.34
CA ILE A 8 -2.38 -1.55 -1.38
C ILE A 8 -0.96 -1.14 -1.00
N THR A 9 -0.34 -1.87 -0.08
CA THR A 9 1.03 -1.58 0.37
C THR A 9 2.01 -2.62 -0.10
N GLY A 10 3.10 -2.19 -0.73
CA GLY A 10 4.19 -3.07 -1.14
C GLY A 10 5.23 -3.28 -0.04
N SER A 11 5.69 -4.52 0.08
CA SER A 11 6.83 -4.91 0.91
C SER A 11 7.50 -6.17 0.32
N GLN A 12 8.29 -6.91 1.12
CA GLN A 12 8.86 -8.22 0.80
C GLN A 12 9.02 -9.08 2.06
N HIS A 13 8.99 -10.40 1.91
CA HIS A 13 9.10 -11.34 3.02
C HIS A 13 10.43 -11.28 3.80
N LEU A 14 11.50 -10.77 3.19
CA LEU A 14 12.84 -10.73 3.79
C LEU A 14 12.89 -9.90 5.08
N TYR A 15 11.92 -9.01 5.30
CA TYR A 15 11.84 -8.18 6.51
C TYR A 15 11.27 -8.91 7.73
N GLY A 16 10.75 -10.12 7.58
CA GLY A 16 10.20 -10.90 8.67
C GLY A 16 8.79 -10.47 9.13
N PRO A 17 8.10 -11.33 9.90
CA PRO A 17 6.68 -11.16 10.24
C PRO A 17 6.41 -9.92 11.11
N GLU A 18 7.34 -9.56 11.98
CA GLU A 18 7.18 -8.42 12.89
C GLU A 18 7.23 -7.09 12.13
N THR A 19 8.15 -6.93 11.18
CA THR A 19 8.19 -5.76 10.30
C THR A 19 6.93 -5.67 9.45
N LEU A 20 6.48 -6.79 8.87
CA LEU A 20 5.24 -6.82 8.08
C LEU A 20 4.00 -6.47 8.91
N ARG A 21 3.97 -6.82 10.20
CA ARG A 21 2.93 -6.39 11.14
C ARG A 21 2.92 -4.87 11.29
N GLN A 22 4.08 -4.26 11.52
CA GLN A 22 4.21 -2.81 11.65
C GLN A 22 3.88 -2.07 10.34
N VAL A 23 4.31 -2.60 9.18
CA VAL A 23 3.92 -2.08 7.87
C VAL A 23 2.40 -2.08 7.73
N LYS A 24 1.74 -3.21 8.05
CA LYS A 24 0.27 -3.31 8.00
C LYS A 24 -0.42 -2.29 8.91
N GLU A 25 0.07 -2.11 10.13
CA GLU A 25 -0.49 -1.14 11.08
C GLU A 25 -0.39 0.29 10.55
N ASN A 26 0.79 0.68 10.05
CA ASN A 26 1.02 1.99 9.42
C ASN A 26 0.11 2.21 8.21
N SER A 27 -0.05 1.20 7.35
CA SER A 27 -0.90 1.26 6.16
C SER A 27 -2.38 1.42 6.51
N ILE A 28 -2.88 0.72 7.54
CA ILE A 28 -4.25 0.87 8.02
C ILE A 28 -4.48 2.30 8.53
N MET A 29 -3.53 2.85 9.29
CA MET A 29 -3.64 4.23 9.78
C MET A 29 -3.67 5.25 8.65
N ILE A 30 -2.80 5.12 7.64
CA ILE A 30 -2.78 6.02 6.48
C ILE A 30 -4.08 5.89 5.68
N ALA A 31 -4.51 4.67 5.34
CA ALA A 31 -5.74 4.46 4.59
C ALA A 31 -6.95 5.06 5.30
N ARG A 32 -7.04 4.87 6.63
CA ARG A 32 -8.10 5.46 7.46
C ARG A 32 -8.04 6.98 7.48
N ALA A 33 -6.85 7.58 7.63
CA ALA A 33 -6.71 9.03 7.61
C ALA A 33 -7.09 9.65 6.25
N LEU A 34 -6.82 8.94 5.15
CA LEU A 34 -7.29 9.32 3.82
C LEU A 34 -8.82 9.18 3.69
N ASP A 35 -9.39 8.08 4.18
CA ASP A 35 -10.84 7.83 4.16
C ASP A 35 -11.63 8.89 4.96
N GLU A 36 -11.11 9.30 6.12
CA GLU A 36 -11.74 10.33 6.97
C GLU A 36 -11.62 11.75 6.38
N ASN A 37 -10.85 11.95 5.31
CA ASN A 37 -10.67 13.25 4.67
C ASN A 37 -11.83 13.58 3.73
N GLN A 38 -12.70 14.51 4.17
CA GLN A 38 -13.88 14.97 3.42
C GLN A 38 -13.58 15.59 2.04
N ARG A 39 -12.32 15.88 1.71
CA ARG A 39 -11.93 16.36 0.37
C ARG A 39 -11.77 15.23 -0.65
N ILE A 40 -11.69 13.98 -0.20
CA ILE A 40 -11.57 12.81 -1.07
C ILE A 40 -12.98 12.31 -1.39
N SER A 41 -13.33 12.33 -2.67
CA SER A 41 -14.66 11.90 -3.15
C SER A 41 -14.73 10.38 -3.27
N GLY A 42 -14.97 9.68 -2.16
CA GLY A 42 -15.11 8.23 -2.11
C GLY A 42 -14.41 7.63 -0.89
N LYS A 43 -14.55 6.31 -0.69
CA LYS A 43 -13.91 5.62 0.44
C LYS A 43 -12.52 5.13 0.10
N VAL A 44 -11.58 5.25 1.03
CA VAL A 44 -10.25 4.64 0.92
C VAL A 44 -10.18 3.38 1.78
N VAL A 45 -9.99 2.23 1.13
CA VAL A 45 -10.07 0.92 1.80
C VAL A 45 -8.70 0.25 1.77
N PHE A 46 -8.11 0.01 2.93
CA PHE A 46 -6.91 -0.83 3.03
C PHE A 46 -7.24 -2.26 2.61
N LYS A 47 -6.44 -2.81 1.70
CA LYS A 47 -6.64 -4.16 1.17
C LYS A 47 -5.64 -5.16 1.70
N ALA A 48 -4.35 -4.90 1.49
CA ALA A 48 -3.30 -5.83 1.87
C ALA A 48 -1.92 -5.16 1.90
N VAL A 49 -1.03 -5.74 2.70
CA VAL A 49 0.40 -5.68 2.45
C VAL A 49 0.72 -6.86 1.53
N VAL A 50 1.29 -6.59 0.36
CA VAL A 50 1.64 -7.60 -0.64
C VAL A 50 3.15 -7.72 -0.77
N THR A 51 3.60 -8.97 -0.86
CA THR A 51 5.01 -9.38 -0.73
C THR A 51 5.46 -10.35 -1.81
N THR A 52 4.53 -10.91 -2.59
CA THR A 52 4.81 -11.78 -3.74
C THR A 52 4.10 -11.28 -5.00
N ALA A 53 4.59 -11.72 -6.18
CA ALA A 53 3.93 -11.45 -7.45
C ALA A 53 2.51 -12.00 -7.54
N GLU A 54 2.23 -13.13 -6.88
CA GLU A 54 0.90 -13.76 -6.83
C GLU A 54 -0.07 -12.92 -6.01
N GLU A 55 0.34 -12.46 -4.82
CA GLU A 55 -0.47 -11.56 -3.99
C GLU A 55 -0.77 -10.24 -4.70
N ILE A 56 0.24 -9.65 -5.36
CA ILE A 56 0.08 -8.41 -6.13
C ILE A 56 -0.92 -8.62 -7.29
N SER A 57 -0.75 -9.69 -8.06
CA SER A 57 -1.62 -9.99 -9.19
C SER A 57 -3.05 -10.30 -8.75
N GLY A 58 -3.20 -11.03 -7.63
CA GLY A 58 -4.48 -11.35 -7.02
C GLY A 58 -5.24 -10.09 -6.63
N VAL A 59 -4.63 -9.21 -5.82
CA VAL A 59 -5.32 -8.00 -5.34
C VAL A 59 -5.64 -7.01 -6.47
N ILE A 60 -4.76 -6.88 -7.48
CA ILE A 60 -5.03 -6.02 -8.65
C ILE A 60 -6.13 -6.63 -9.54
N GLY A 61 -6.14 -7.96 -9.70
CA GLY A 61 -7.19 -8.66 -10.42
C GLY A 61 -8.56 -8.53 -9.75
N GLU A 62 -8.61 -8.68 -8.43
CA GLU A 62 -9.82 -8.43 -7.63
C GLU A 62 -10.30 -6.99 -7.80
N ALA A 63 -9.40 -6.00 -7.68
CA ALA A 63 -9.73 -4.60 -7.91
C ALA A 63 -10.31 -4.36 -9.31
N GLY A 64 -9.74 -5.00 -10.32
CA GLY A 64 -10.20 -4.93 -11.71
C GLY A 64 -11.62 -5.47 -11.94
N ASN A 65 -12.04 -6.46 -11.15
CA ASN A 65 -13.35 -7.10 -11.25
C ASN A 65 -14.41 -6.47 -10.34
N ASP A 66 -14.02 -5.66 -9.36
CA ASP A 66 -14.94 -4.96 -8.47
C ASP A 66 -15.57 -3.74 -9.19
N PRO A 67 -16.90 -3.70 -9.38
CA PRO A 67 -17.58 -2.58 -10.04
C PRO A 67 -17.57 -1.28 -9.22
N ASP A 68 -17.44 -1.36 -7.89
CA ASP A 68 -17.40 -0.21 -6.99
C ASP A 68 -15.99 0.34 -6.81
N CYS A 69 -14.96 -0.45 -7.11
CA CYS A 69 -13.56 0.00 -7.14
C CYS A 69 -13.33 0.97 -8.31
N ALA A 70 -13.10 2.24 -7.99
CA ALA A 70 -12.84 3.30 -8.96
C ALA A 70 -11.34 3.50 -9.26
N GLY A 71 -10.45 2.93 -8.45
CA GLY A 71 -9.00 3.08 -8.62
C GLY A 71 -8.19 2.36 -7.55
N ILE A 72 -6.90 2.15 -7.84
CA ILE A 72 -5.93 1.60 -6.90
C ILE A 72 -4.91 2.68 -6.50
N ILE A 73 -4.60 2.74 -5.22
CA ILE A 73 -3.57 3.57 -4.62
C ILE A 73 -2.51 2.60 -4.09
N THR A 74 -1.28 2.74 -4.57
CA THR A 74 -0.16 1.91 -4.10
C THR A 74 0.83 2.75 -3.32
N TRP A 75 1.33 2.21 -2.22
CA TRP A 75 2.44 2.80 -1.46
C TRP A 75 3.47 1.72 -1.15
N MET A 76 4.73 1.97 -1.51
CA MET A 76 5.84 1.09 -1.13
C MET A 76 6.34 1.58 0.23
N HIS A 77 5.98 0.88 1.31
CA HIS A 77 6.38 1.27 2.66
C HIS A 77 7.84 0.87 2.93
N THR A 78 8.16 -0.35 2.52
CA THR A 78 9.53 -0.84 2.43
C THR A 78 9.88 -1.08 0.96
N PHE A 79 11.14 -1.39 0.67
CA PHE A 79 11.53 -1.87 -0.64
C PHE A 79 10.69 -3.08 -1.07
N SER A 80 10.03 -2.96 -2.23
CA SER A 80 9.24 -4.01 -2.86
C SER A 80 9.77 -4.20 -4.29
N PRO A 81 10.51 -5.29 -4.57
CA PRO A 81 11.10 -5.53 -5.88
C PRO A 81 10.11 -5.35 -7.03
N SER A 82 10.37 -4.37 -7.90
CA SER A 82 9.42 -3.94 -8.94
C SER A 82 9.09 -5.03 -9.97
N GLN A 83 9.98 -6.00 -10.18
CA GLN A 83 9.72 -7.15 -11.04
C GLN A 83 8.48 -7.94 -10.60
N MET A 84 8.17 -8.00 -9.30
CA MET A 84 6.99 -8.69 -8.78
C MET A 84 5.69 -7.99 -9.16
N TRP A 85 5.74 -6.68 -9.44
CA TRP A 85 4.58 -5.88 -9.80
C TRP A 85 4.22 -5.96 -11.28
N ILE A 86 5.15 -6.39 -12.14
CA ILE A 86 4.96 -6.45 -13.59
C ILE A 86 3.68 -7.22 -13.96
N PRO A 87 3.44 -8.46 -13.50
CA PRO A 87 2.28 -9.22 -13.95
C PRO A 87 0.94 -8.58 -13.55
N GLY A 88 0.85 -8.06 -12.32
CA GLY A 88 -0.36 -7.40 -11.83
C GLY A 88 -0.63 -6.07 -12.55
N LEU A 89 0.39 -5.21 -12.69
CA LEU A 89 0.24 -3.93 -13.37
C LEU A 89 -0.03 -4.09 -14.87
N SER A 90 0.51 -5.11 -15.52
CA SER A 90 0.24 -5.41 -16.94
C SER A 90 -1.22 -5.74 -17.24
N VAL A 91 -1.98 -6.23 -16.25
CA VAL A 91 -3.41 -6.56 -16.41
C VAL A 91 -4.34 -5.60 -15.67
N ASN A 92 -3.80 -4.53 -15.07
CA ASN A 92 -4.58 -3.56 -14.33
C ASN A 92 -5.58 -2.83 -15.24
N ARG A 93 -6.85 -2.79 -14.81
CA ARG A 93 -7.96 -2.15 -15.55
C ARG A 93 -8.52 -0.91 -14.86
N LYS A 94 -7.95 -0.53 -13.72
CA LYS A 94 -8.40 0.62 -12.93
C LYS A 94 -7.35 1.74 -12.96
N PRO A 95 -7.74 3.03 -12.88
CA PRO A 95 -6.80 4.11 -12.65
C PRO A 95 -5.85 3.80 -11.47
N TRP A 96 -4.58 4.10 -11.65
CA TRP A 96 -3.53 3.82 -10.67
C TRP A 96 -2.86 5.10 -10.21
N LEU A 97 -2.74 5.27 -8.89
CA LEU A 97 -1.97 6.32 -8.25
C LEU A 97 -0.84 5.69 -7.42
N HIS A 98 0.39 6.09 -7.70
CA HIS A 98 1.53 5.79 -6.83
C HIS A 98 1.67 6.89 -5.77
N PHE A 99 1.32 6.57 -4.52
CA PHE A 99 1.38 7.53 -3.42
C PHE A 99 2.75 7.47 -2.76
N HIS A 100 3.65 8.32 -3.20
CA HIS A 100 4.99 8.43 -2.65
C HIS A 100 4.95 9.24 -1.35
N THR A 101 4.90 8.53 -0.23
CA THR A 101 4.77 9.10 1.12
C THR A 101 5.63 8.33 2.12
N GLN A 102 5.67 8.82 3.36
CA GLN A 102 6.27 8.15 4.51
C GLN A 102 5.29 8.21 5.69
N PHE A 103 5.35 7.24 6.60
CA PHE A 103 4.51 7.25 7.80
C PHE A 103 4.89 8.40 8.75
N ASN A 104 6.18 8.55 9.02
CA ASN A 104 6.71 9.63 9.85
C ASN A 104 6.96 10.89 9.01
N ARG A 105 6.55 12.05 9.53
CA ARG A 105 6.86 13.36 8.92
C ARG A 105 8.33 13.70 9.04
N ASP A 106 8.89 13.54 10.25
CA ASP A 106 10.25 13.93 10.58
C ASP A 106 11.12 12.70 10.86
N ILE A 107 12.42 12.85 10.66
CA ILE A 107 13.41 11.84 11.02
C ILE A 107 13.65 11.90 12.54
N PRO A 108 13.56 10.78 13.27
CA PRO A 108 13.82 10.74 14.70
C PRO A 108 15.33 10.72 14.98
N TRP A 109 16.00 11.86 14.87
CA TRP A 109 17.47 11.97 14.90
C TRP A 109 18.17 11.34 16.10
N GLU A 110 17.53 11.34 17.27
CA GLU A 110 18.11 10.79 18.50
C GLU A 110 17.98 9.28 18.63
N THR A 111 17.00 8.67 17.93
CA THR A 111 16.64 7.25 18.10
C THR A 111 16.67 6.45 16.81
N ILE A 112 16.99 7.06 15.67
CA ILE A 112 17.08 6.36 14.38
C ILE A 112 18.16 5.28 14.41
N ASP A 113 17.78 4.08 14.00
CA ASP A 113 18.64 2.91 13.93
C ASP A 113 18.36 2.10 12.64
N MET A 114 19.01 0.95 12.51
CA MET A 114 18.85 0.10 11.33
C MET A 114 17.45 -0.53 11.23
N ASP A 115 16.76 -0.74 12.35
CA ASP A 115 15.40 -1.28 12.35
C ASP A 115 14.43 -0.22 11.79
N PHE A 116 14.60 1.04 12.19
CA PHE A 116 13.86 2.16 11.61
C PHE A 116 14.12 2.30 10.10
N MET A 117 15.39 2.25 9.67
CA MET A 117 15.76 2.36 8.25
C MET A 117 15.19 1.19 7.43
N ASN A 118 15.19 -0.02 8.00
CA ASN A 118 14.64 -1.19 7.31
C ASN A 118 13.12 -1.13 7.16
N LEU A 119 12.43 -0.54 8.13
CA LEU A 119 10.97 -0.40 8.16
C LEU A 119 10.46 0.74 7.27
N ASN A 120 11.17 1.85 7.13
CA ASN A 120 10.67 3.08 6.50
C ASN A 120 11.50 3.46 5.25
N GLN A 121 11.41 2.69 4.16
CA GLN A 121 12.28 2.85 2.97
C GLN A 121 11.60 2.66 1.63
#